data_AF-B8LEM6-F1
#
_entry.id   AF-B8LEM6-F1
#
_cell.length_a   1.000
_cell.length_b   1.000
_cell.length_c   1.000
_cell.angle_alpha   90.00
_cell.angle_beta   90.00
_cell.angle_gamma   90.00
#
_symmetry.space_group_name_H-M   'P 1'
#
loop_
_entity.id
_entity.type
_entity.pdbx_description
1 polymer ?
#
loop_
_entity_poly.entity_id
_entity_poly.type
_entity_poly.pdbx_seq_one_letter_code
_entity_poly.pdbx_strand_id
1 'polypeptide(L)'
;TWNTPGSNEIEGWSFHDLYDDELAAVEDLGISSNQWDCHINHYYGYWWDDLEYYGMAQYFSALGWDVDSWEHDATPPETEDLYWADLSAAQQQAATELCFFEDLWDMNPMPQWT
;
A
#
# COMPACT_ATOMS: atom_id res chain seq x y z
N THR A 1 14.91 -5.05 3.37
CA THR A 1 15.58 -5.23 2.06
C THR A 1 14.53 -5.33 0.98
N TRP A 2 14.75 -4.80 -0.21
CA TRP A 2 13.76 -4.81 -1.30
C TRP A 2 13.16 -6.18 -1.66
N ASN A 3 13.88 -7.28 -1.47
CA ASN A 3 13.38 -8.63 -1.77
C ASN A 3 12.34 -9.18 -0.77
N THR A 4 12.07 -8.46 0.31
CA THR A 4 11.13 -8.86 1.37
C THR A 4 10.20 -7.67 1.61
N PRO A 5 8.95 -7.72 1.11
CA PRO A 5 7.99 -6.63 1.27
C PRO A 5 7.82 -6.20 2.73
N GLY A 6 7.60 -4.91 2.95
CA GLY A 6 7.43 -4.27 4.26
C GLY A 6 8.71 -4.19 5.12
N SER A 7 9.86 -4.65 4.63
CA SER A 7 11.10 -4.72 5.43
C SER A 7 12.06 -3.56 5.22
N ASN A 8 11.71 -2.60 4.35
CA ASN A 8 12.42 -1.34 4.19
C ASN A 8 11.48 -0.20 4.59
N GLU A 9 11.95 0.73 5.43
CA GLU A 9 11.11 1.81 5.96
C GLU A 9 10.53 2.71 4.87
N ILE A 10 11.29 2.92 3.80
CA ILE A 10 10.89 3.74 2.64
C ILE A 10 9.66 3.18 1.91
N GLU A 11 9.37 1.88 2.06
CA GLU A 11 8.20 1.25 1.45
C GLU A 11 6.89 1.78 2.09
N GLY A 12 6.95 2.42 3.26
CA GLY A 12 5.78 3.06 3.87
C GLY A 12 5.61 4.54 3.52
N TRP A 13 6.53 5.16 2.78
CA TRP A 13 6.55 6.61 2.58
C TRP A 13 5.86 7.01 1.29
N SER A 14 5.04 8.08 1.35
CA SER A 14 4.49 8.69 0.15
C SER A 14 5.62 9.22 -0.74
N PHE A 15 5.40 9.30 -2.05
CA PHE A 15 6.40 9.88 -2.96
C PHE A 15 6.81 11.30 -2.53
N HIS A 16 5.91 12.04 -1.89
CA HIS A 16 6.14 13.43 -1.46
C HIS A 16 6.95 13.54 -0.15
N ASP A 17 7.11 12.44 0.59
CA ASP A 17 7.90 12.38 1.82
C ASP A 17 9.32 11.84 1.61
N LEU A 18 9.66 11.47 0.37
CA LEU A 18 11.01 11.04 0.00
C LEU A 18 12.02 12.19 0.06
N TYR A 19 13.25 11.88 0.46
CA TYR A 19 14.37 12.83 0.43
C TYR A 19 14.86 13.09 -1.00
N ASP A 20 15.57 14.20 -1.21
CA ASP A 20 16.05 14.63 -2.54
C ASP A 20 16.91 13.55 -3.25
N ASP A 21 17.72 12.81 -2.51
CA ASP A 21 18.55 11.73 -3.05
C ASP A 21 17.76 10.46 -3.39
N GLU A 22 16.70 10.17 -2.63
CA GLU A 22 15.75 9.09 -2.93
C GLU A 22 14.93 9.42 -4.17
N LEU A 23 14.43 10.66 -4.28
CA LEU A 23 13.72 11.15 -5.46
C LEU A 23 14.59 11.05 -6.71
N ALA A 24 15.86 11.48 -6.63
CA ALA A 24 16.79 11.36 -7.75
C ALA A 24 16.99 9.89 -8.18
N ALA A 25 17.10 8.95 -7.22
CA ALA A 25 17.21 7.53 -7.54
C ALA A 25 15.93 6.96 -8.16
N VAL A 26 14.75 7.37 -7.68
CA VAL A 26 13.45 6.95 -8.22
C VAL A 26 13.27 7.48 -9.66
N GLU A 27 13.68 8.73 -9.92
CA GLU A 27 13.72 9.31 -11.26
C GLU A 27 14.69 8.59 -12.20
N ASP A 28 15.90 8.25 -11.73
CA ASP A 28 16.90 7.49 -12.50
C ASP A 28 16.41 6.07 -12.87
N LEU A 29 15.58 5.48 -12.01
CA LEU A 29 14.89 4.20 -12.27
C LEU A 29 13.69 4.34 -13.22
N GLY A 30 13.29 5.57 -13.55
CA GLY A 30 12.14 5.86 -14.42
C GLY A 30 10.79 5.56 -13.76
N ILE A 31 10.73 5.61 -12.43
CA ILE A 31 9.50 5.40 -11.65
C ILE A 31 8.82 6.75 -11.43
N SER A 32 7.57 6.86 -11.86
CA SER A 32 6.75 8.05 -11.59
C SER A 32 6.15 8.05 -10.19
N SER A 33 5.70 9.22 -9.70
CA SER A 33 5.01 9.35 -8.42
C SER A 33 3.82 8.38 -8.28
N ASN A 34 2.98 8.27 -9.31
CA ASN A 34 1.84 7.36 -9.30
C ASN A 34 2.26 5.89 -9.23
N GLN A 35 3.39 5.52 -9.86
CA GLN A 35 3.90 4.16 -9.78
C GLN A 35 4.48 3.87 -8.40
N TRP A 36 5.16 4.84 -7.79
CA TRP A 36 5.64 4.73 -6.42
C TRP A 36 4.48 4.53 -5.44
N ASP A 37 3.52 5.45 -5.47
CA ASP A 37 2.42 5.43 -4.51
C ASP A 37 1.50 4.21 -4.68
N CYS A 38 1.28 3.74 -5.91
CA CYS A 38 0.50 2.53 -6.12
C CYS A 38 1.31 1.26 -5.80
N HIS A 39 2.49 1.09 -6.37
CA HIS A 39 3.18 -0.21 -6.37
C HIS A 39 4.21 -0.40 -5.26
N ILE A 40 4.62 0.66 -4.55
CA ILE A 40 5.61 0.58 -3.47
C ILE A 40 4.94 0.77 -2.12
N ASN A 41 4.26 1.89 -1.90
CA ASN A 41 3.63 2.18 -0.61
C ASN A 41 2.14 1.87 -0.54
N HIS A 42 1.50 1.52 -1.66
CA HIS A 42 0.07 1.21 -1.72
C HIS A 42 -0.83 2.29 -1.10
N TYR A 43 -0.41 3.55 -1.21
CA TYR A 43 -0.99 4.73 -0.58
C TYR A 43 -0.97 4.73 0.97
N TYR A 44 -0.29 3.81 1.64
CA TYR A 44 -0.19 3.80 3.11
C TYR A 44 0.51 5.04 3.70
N GLY A 45 1.33 5.73 2.90
CA GLY A 45 2.00 6.97 3.33
C GLY A 45 1.09 8.20 3.35
N TYR A 46 -0.19 8.07 3.02
CA TYR A 46 -1.13 9.19 2.88
C TYR A 46 -1.99 9.36 4.13
N TRP A 47 -2.40 10.61 4.40
CA TRP A 47 -3.48 10.90 5.34
C TRP A 47 -4.83 10.52 4.72
N TRP A 48 -5.82 10.22 5.55
CA TRP A 48 -7.17 9.82 5.14
C TRP A 48 -7.82 10.88 4.24
N ASP A 49 -7.69 12.16 4.59
CA ASP A 49 -8.21 13.28 3.77
C ASP A 49 -7.59 13.29 2.35
N ASP A 50 -6.31 12.91 2.21
CA ASP A 50 -5.67 12.79 0.91
C ASP A 50 -6.18 11.55 0.16
N LEU A 51 -6.39 10.42 0.86
CA LEU A 51 -7.01 9.23 0.29
C LEU A 51 -8.42 9.53 -0.25
N GLU A 52 -9.20 10.35 0.45
CA GLU A 52 -10.51 10.80 -0.03
C GLU A 52 -10.37 11.70 -1.27
N TYR A 53 -9.43 12.66 -1.23
CA TYR A 53 -9.17 13.56 -2.34
C TYR A 53 -8.77 12.83 -3.63
N TYR A 54 -7.90 11.82 -3.53
CA TYR A 54 -7.46 11.00 -4.66
C TYR A 54 -8.42 9.84 -4.98
N GLY A 55 -9.48 9.66 -4.19
CA GLY A 55 -10.48 8.62 -4.39
C GLY A 55 -10.02 7.20 -4.02
N MET A 56 -8.95 7.08 -3.24
CA MET A 56 -8.42 5.79 -2.75
C MET A 56 -9.15 5.32 -1.48
N ALA A 57 -9.69 6.23 -0.68
CA ALA A 57 -10.38 5.91 0.59
C ALA A 57 -11.50 4.87 0.40
N GLN A 58 -12.21 4.88 -0.73
CA GLN A 58 -13.29 3.92 -1.00
C GLN A 58 -12.79 2.45 -1.05
N TYR A 59 -11.54 2.23 -1.48
CA TYR A 59 -10.95 0.90 -1.57
C TYR A 59 -10.46 0.43 -0.19
N PHE A 60 -9.85 1.33 0.58
CA PHE A 60 -9.54 1.07 1.99
C PHE A 60 -10.81 0.78 2.81
N SER A 61 -11.90 1.52 2.58
CA SER A 61 -13.20 1.22 3.21
C SER A 61 -13.78 -0.14 2.83
N ALA A 62 -13.55 -0.62 1.60
CA ALA A 62 -13.93 -1.97 1.22
C ALA A 62 -13.09 -3.06 1.91
N LEU A 63 -11.87 -2.73 2.32
CA LEU A 63 -11.03 -3.55 3.19
C LEU A 63 -11.41 -3.40 4.68
N GLY A 64 -12.25 -2.42 5.03
CA GLY A 64 -12.75 -2.23 6.39
C GLY A 64 -12.03 -1.13 7.17
N TRP A 65 -11.10 -0.41 6.53
CA TRP A 65 -10.49 0.78 7.10
C TRP A 65 -11.48 1.96 7.12
N ASP A 66 -11.30 2.82 8.11
CA ASP A 66 -11.92 4.13 8.24
C ASP A 66 -10.89 5.12 8.81
N VAL A 67 -11.26 6.40 8.90
CA VAL A 67 -10.37 7.45 9.44
C VAL A 67 -9.88 7.12 10.86
N ASP A 68 -10.72 6.51 11.69
CA ASP A 68 -10.37 6.21 13.09
C ASP A 68 -9.31 5.09 13.17
N SER A 69 -9.46 4.03 12.37
CA SER A 69 -8.47 2.95 12.29
C SER A 69 -7.20 3.37 11.56
N TRP A 70 -7.30 4.26 10.57
CA TRP A 70 -6.16 4.72 9.75
C TRP A 70 -5.22 5.67 10.51
N GLU A 71 -5.75 6.68 11.19
CA GLU A 71 -4.95 7.78 11.75
C GLU A 71 -4.94 7.84 13.28
N HIS A 72 -5.76 7.04 13.94
CA HIS A 72 -5.93 7.08 15.38
C HIS A 72 -5.61 5.72 16.01
N ASP A 73 -5.87 5.58 17.31
CA ASP A 73 -5.55 4.37 18.06
C ASP A 73 -6.65 3.29 17.94
N ALA A 74 -7.54 3.37 16.94
CA ALA A 74 -8.54 2.33 16.73
C ALA A 74 -7.89 1.07 16.15
N THR A 75 -8.56 -0.07 16.33
CA THR A 75 -8.03 -1.35 15.88
C THR A 75 -8.06 -1.42 14.35
N PRO A 76 -6.97 -1.84 13.68
CA PRO A 76 -6.97 -2.12 12.26
C PRO A 76 -8.06 -3.14 11.88
N PRO A 77 -8.55 -3.13 10.63
CA PRO A 77 -9.57 -4.07 10.19
C PRO A 77 -9.07 -5.52 10.20
N GLU A 78 -9.99 -6.46 10.35
CA GLU A 78 -9.69 -7.90 10.36
C GLU A 78 -8.97 -8.38 9.08
N THR A 79 -9.10 -7.65 7.97
CA THR A 79 -8.43 -7.98 6.71
C THR A 79 -6.92 -7.98 6.81
N GLU A 80 -6.33 -7.19 7.72
CA GLU A 80 -4.87 -7.16 7.93
C GLU A 80 -4.31 -8.51 8.43
N ASP A 81 -5.17 -9.36 8.99
CA ASP A 81 -4.81 -10.71 9.46
C ASP A 81 -5.22 -11.82 8.46
N LEU A 82 -5.81 -11.47 7.32
CA LEU A 82 -6.26 -12.43 6.31
C LEU A 82 -5.22 -12.62 5.21
N TYR A 83 -5.05 -13.87 4.77
CA TYR A 83 -4.39 -14.15 3.51
C TYR A 83 -5.28 -13.72 2.34
N TRP A 84 -4.69 -13.45 1.19
CA TRP A 84 -5.40 -13.05 -0.04
C TRP A 84 -6.55 -14.02 -0.36
N ALA A 85 -6.32 -15.32 -0.21
CA ALA A 85 -7.30 -16.37 -0.48
C ALA A 85 -8.52 -16.34 0.47
N ASP A 86 -8.38 -15.71 1.64
CA ASP A 86 -9.44 -15.58 2.65
C ASP A 86 -10.23 -14.26 2.50
N LEU A 87 -9.73 -13.32 1.69
CA LEU A 87 -10.48 -12.12 1.32
C LEU A 87 -11.71 -12.46 0.47
N SER A 88 -12.79 -11.72 0.68
CA SER A 88 -13.92 -11.73 -0.25
C SER A 88 -13.52 -11.20 -1.63
N ALA A 89 -14.26 -11.57 -2.68
CA ALA A 89 -14.00 -11.07 -4.03
C ALA A 89 -14.02 -9.54 -4.13
N ALA A 90 -14.85 -8.86 -3.33
CA ALA A 90 -14.89 -7.40 -3.28
C ALA A 90 -13.63 -6.81 -2.60
N GLN A 91 -13.12 -7.46 -1.56
CA GLN A 91 -11.88 -7.06 -0.89
C GLN A 91 -10.66 -7.29 -1.78
N GLN A 92 -10.57 -8.44 -2.46
CA GLN A 92 -9.50 -8.68 -3.45
C GLN A 92 -9.53 -7.62 -4.55
N GLN A 93 -10.72 -7.29 -5.07
CA GLN A 93 -10.85 -6.22 -6.07
C GLN A 93 -10.37 -4.88 -5.53
N ALA A 94 -10.77 -4.50 -4.31
CA ALA A 94 -10.32 -3.26 -3.68
C ALA A 94 -8.80 -3.23 -3.46
N ALA A 95 -8.21 -4.34 -2.99
CA ALA A 95 -6.77 -4.49 -2.85
C ALA A 95 -6.05 -4.35 -4.21
N THR A 96 -6.60 -4.92 -5.29
CA THR A 96 -6.07 -4.74 -6.65
C THR A 96 -6.10 -3.29 -7.12
N GLU A 97 -7.15 -2.52 -6.77
CA GLU A 97 -7.21 -1.08 -7.08
C GLU A 97 -6.16 -0.28 -6.30
N LEU A 98 -5.71 -0.79 -5.15
CA LEU A 98 -4.56 -0.31 -4.37
C LEU A 98 -3.24 -0.99 -4.80
N CYS A 99 -3.21 -1.60 -5.99
CA CYS A 99 -2.03 -2.24 -6.59
C CYS A 99 -1.44 -3.44 -5.82
N PHE A 100 -2.18 -4.03 -4.88
CA PHE A 100 -1.85 -5.33 -4.33
C PHE A 100 -2.18 -6.46 -5.30
N PHE A 101 -1.41 -7.54 -5.17
CA PHE A 101 -1.69 -8.85 -5.72
C PHE A 101 -1.33 -9.90 -4.66
N GLU A 102 -1.78 -11.14 -4.84
CA GLU A 102 -1.71 -12.22 -3.85
C GLU A 102 -0.35 -12.31 -3.12
N ASP A 103 0.75 -12.47 -3.86
CA ASP A 103 2.06 -12.62 -3.25
C ASP A 103 2.52 -11.40 -2.44
N LEU A 104 2.13 -10.19 -2.87
CA LEU A 104 2.50 -8.97 -2.18
C LEU A 104 1.62 -8.72 -0.94
N TRP A 105 0.32 -9.00 -1.05
CA TRP A 105 -0.61 -8.96 0.07
C TRP A 105 -0.19 -9.93 1.18
N ASP A 106 0.15 -11.17 0.80
CA ASP A 106 0.61 -12.20 1.73
C ASP A 106 2.05 -11.96 2.24
N MET A 107 2.68 -10.87 1.82
CA MET A 107 4.05 -10.49 2.18
C MET A 107 5.08 -11.59 1.84
N ASN A 108 4.82 -12.35 0.76
CA ASN A 108 5.75 -13.36 0.28
C ASN A 108 7.03 -12.65 -0.21
N PRO A 109 8.23 -13.17 0.10
CA PRO A 109 9.47 -12.65 -0.47
C PRO A 109 9.47 -12.73 -2.00
N MET A 110 9.97 -11.69 -2.67
CA MET A 110 9.99 -11.59 -4.14
C MET A 110 10.53 -12.83 -4.88
N PRO A 111 11.56 -13.55 -4.39
CA PRO A 111 12.04 -14.77 -5.04
C PRO A 111 11.03 -15.93 -5.09
N GLN A 112 9.90 -15.82 -4.38
CA GLN A 112 8.85 -16.83 -4.29
C GLN A 112 7.61 -16.49 -5.11
N TRP A 113 7.53 -15.28 -5.67
CA TRP A 113 6.38 -14.84 -6.47
C TRP A 113 6.24 -15.68 -7.75
N THR A 114 5.00 -15.94 -8.19
CA THR A 114 4.70 -16.87 -9.32
C THR A 114 3.93 -16.26 -10.47
#